data_AF-A0A6G0FGQ5-F1
#
_entry.id   AF-A0A6G0FGQ5-F1
#
_cell.length_a   1.000
_cell.length_b   1.000
_cell.length_c   1.000
_cell.angle_alpha   90.00
_cell.angle_beta   90.00
_cell.angle_gamma   90.00
#
_symmetry.space_group_name_H-M   'P 1'
#
loop_
_entity.id
_entity.type
_entity.pdbx_description
1 polymer ?
#
loop_
_entity_poly.entity_id
_entity_poly.type
_entity_poly.pdbx_seq_one_letter_code
_entity_poly.pdbx_strand_id
1 'polypeptide(L)'
;MNIPNIAVAPRTPITTSPARRRKPLLAVAAAAAGVLLTACSGIDGTETDSTPKSATVSASQEDQTAEKEAASDAVDDSEGDTFTVDLDKTATWNNGVKAHLGSFGRGTSGEYASPSGKAYLSFSVTVENGSKSALDLSMISLSCPEGAEEVFDTDAGFDGAPDTHLLSGKSGTWKAACVFPKTAKDAQIEITPADTSGSGWYRTAIFTGQVR
;
A
#
# COMPACT_ATOMS: atom_id res chain seq x y z
N MET A 1 -13.60 -44.15 45.56
CA MET A 1 -12.87 -43.24 44.65
C MET A 1 -13.49 -41.86 44.80
N ASN A 2 -12.72 -40.91 45.33
CA ASN A 2 -13.16 -39.58 45.72
C ASN A 2 -13.14 -38.64 44.51
N ILE A 3 -14.26 -37.95 44.26
CA ILE A 3 -14.37 -36.91 43.21
C ILE A 3 -13.94 -35.58 43.84
N PRO A 4 -12.95 -34.85 43.31
CA PRO A 4 -12.59 -33.54 43.84
C PRO A 4 -13.62 -32.47 43.47
N ASN A 5 -14.00 -31.70 44.48
CA ASN A 5 -14.93 -30.59 44.44
C ASN A 5 -14.26 -29.37 43.77
N ILE A 6 -14.74 -28.93 42.60
CA ILE A 6 -14.23 -27.72 41.93
C ILE A 6 -14.95 -26.51 42.53
N ALA A 7 -14.19 -25.69 43.26
CA ALA A 7 -14.65 -24.42 43.78
C ALA A 7 -14.88 -23.43 42.63
N VAL A 8 -16.11 -22.90 42.53
CA VAL A 8 -16.49 -21.84 41.59
C VAL A 8 -16.03 -20.49 42.17
N ALA A 9 -15.14 -19.79 41.46
CA ALA A 9 -14.71 -18.44 41.82
C ALA A 9 -15.86 -17.42 41.67
N PRO A 10 -15.97 -16.42 42.55
CA PRO A 10 -17.02 -15.40 42.47
C PRO A 10 -16.80 -14.45 41.27
N ARG A 11 -17.87 -14.20 40.53
CA ARG A 11 -17.94 -13.21 39.45
C ARG A 11 -17.81 -11.80 40.03
N THR A 12 -16.85 -11.03 39.55
CA THR A 12 -16.72 -9.59 39.85
C THR A 12 -17.89 -8.82 39.21
N PRO A 13 -18.47 -7.82 39.91
CA PRO A 13 -19.51 -6.99 39.35
C PRO A 13 -18.92 -6.02 38.30
N ILE A 14 -19.61 -5.90 37.17
CA ILE A 14 -19.32 -4.95 36.10
C ILE A 14 -19.76 -3.56 36.59
N THR A 15 -18.80 -2.67 36.85
CA THR A 15 -19.08 -1.27 37.17
C THR A 15 -19.60 -0.58 35.92
N THR A 16 -20.87 -0.18 35.96
CA THR A 16 -21.54 0.63 34.95
C THR A 16 -20.97 2.05 34.96
N SER A 17 -20.34 2.45 33.85
CA SER A 17 -19.89 3.83 33.63
C SER A 17 -21.12 4.73 33.33
N PRO A 18 -21.31 5.88 34.01
CA PRO A 18 -22.44 6.76 33.73
C PRO A 18 -22.23 7.51 32.40
N ALA A 19 -23.20 7.32 31.49
CA ALA A 19 -23.31 8.00 30.21
C ALA A 19 -23.31 9.53 30.38
N ARG A 20 -22.23 10.18 29.92
CA ARG A 20 -22.14 11.64 29.87
C ARG A 20 -22.92 12.16 28.66
N ARG A 21 -24.14 12.64 28.90
CA ARG A 21 -24.94 13.39 27.91
C ARG A 21 -24.17 14.63 27.46
N ARG A 22 -23.76 14.68 26.19
CA ARG A 22 -23.28 15.90 25.54
C ARG A 22 -24.47 16.58 24.85
N LYS A 23 -24.76 17.83 25.21
CA LYS A 23 -25.76 18.66 24.53
C LYS A 23 -25.20 19.12 23.17
N PRO A 24 -26.04 19.20 22.11
CA PRO A 24 -25.60 19.63 20.79
C PRO A 24 -25.45 21.16 20.76
N LEU A 25 -24.31 21.64 20.28
CA LEU A 25 -24.15 23.02 19.82
C LEU A 25 -24.26 22.99 18.29
N LEU A 26 -25.37 23.53 17.79
CA LEU A 26 -25.53 23.95 16.41
C LEU A 26 -24.59 25.12 16.13
N ALA A 27 -23.83 25.05 15.04
CA ALA A 27 -23.36 26.21 14.31
C ALA A 27 -23.41 25.89 12.80
N VAL A 28 -24.25 26.66 12.10
CA VAL A 28 -24.47 26.67 10.65
C VAL A 28 -23.62 27.80 10.06
N ALA A 29 -22.87 27.53 8.99
CA ALA A 29 -22.43 28.51 7.98
C ALA A 29 -21.88 27.71 6.77
N ALA A 30 -22.69 27.43 5.75
CA ALA A 30 -22.94 28.25 4.56
C ALA A 30 -21.76 28.26 3.57
N ALA A 31 -21.87 27.39 2.56
CA ALA A 31 -21.07 27.40 1.34
C ALA A 31 -21.57 28.48 0.38
N ALA A 32 -20.66 29.16 -0.33
CA ALA A 32 -20.93 29.77 -1.62
C ALA A 32 -19.64 29.84 -2.45
N ALA A 33 -19.70 29.17 -3.60
CA ALA A 33 -18.69 29.20 -4.65
C ALA A 33 -18.69 30.54 -5.40
N GLY A 34 -17.54 30.95 -5.91
CA GLY A 34 -17.38 32.07 -6.83
C GLY A 34 -16.26 31.79 -7.82
N VAL A 35 -16.62 31.18 -8.95
CA VAL A 35 -15.83 31.13 -10.18
C VAL A 35 -16.13 32.40 -10.95
N LEU A 36 -15.11 33.18 -11.32
CA LEU A 36 -15.18 34.10 -12.45
C LEU A 36 -13.86 34.09 -13.23
N LEU A 37 -14.02 33.86 -14.54
CA LEU A 37 -13.00 33.86 -15.58
C LEU A 37 -12.53 35.29 -15.87
N THR A 38 -11.24 35.45 -16.16
CA THR A 38 -10.76 36.57 -16.97
C THR A 38 -9.86 36.03 -18.07
N ALA A 39 -10.46 35.84 -19.25
CA ALA A 39 -9.77 35.84 -20.51
C ALA A 39 -9.44 37.29 -20.88
N CYS A 40 -8.25 37.54 -21.44
CA CYS A 40 -8.09 38.42 -22.60
C CYS A 40 -6.70 38.26 -23.19
N SER A 41 -6.73 38.01 -24.50
CA SER A 41 -5.64 37.93 -25.44
C SER A 41 -4.80 39.21 -25.49
N GLY A 42 -3.51 39.05 -25.74
CA GLY A 42 -2.60 40.12 -26.15
C GLY A 42 -1.60 39.55 -27.14
N ILE A 43 -2.02 39.40 -28.39
CA ILE A 43 -1.14 39.25 -29.56
C ILE A 43 -1.23 40.58 -30.30
N ASP A 44 -0.08 41.27 -30.41
CA ASP A 44 0.41 42.05 -31.55
C ASP A 44 1.51 43.00 -31.06
N GLY A 45 2.66 42.99 -31.75
CA GLY A 45 3.75 43.92 -31.44
C GLY A 45 5.15 43.49 -31.85
N THR A 46 5.33 43.26 -33.15
CA THR A 46 6.50 43.66 -33.96
C THR A 46 7.94 43.51 -33.44
N GLU A 47 8.65 42.62 -34.13
CA GLU A 47 10.00 42.75 -34.68
C GLU A 47 11.12 43.38 -33.82
N THR A 48 12.10 42.54 -33.49
CA THR A 48 13.49 42.88 -33.80
C THR A 48 14.28 41.62 -34.14
N ASP A 49 14.86 41.69 -35.33
CA ASP A 49 15.74 40.74 -36.00
C ASP A 49 16.93 40.32 -35.13
N SER A 50 17.16 39.01 -35.06
CA SER A 50 18.42 38.37 -34.67
C SER A 50 18.40 36.90 -35.07
N THR A 51 18.68 36.63 -36.35
CA THR A 51 19.18 35.30 -36.79
C THR A 51 20.65 35.20 -36.34
N PRO A 52 21.16 34.10 -35.73
CA PRO A 52 21.18 32.78 -36.39
C PRO A 52 21.13 31.53 -35.49
N LYS A 53 20.52 30.44 -35.97
CA LYS A 53 21.21 29.18 -36.38
C LYS A 53 20.16 28.12 -36.70
N SER A 54 20.32 27.50 -37.86
CA SER A 54 19.60 26.32 -38.31
C SER A 54 19.70 25.17 -37.30
N ALA A 55 18.56 24.61 -36.92
CA ALA A 55 18.42 23.23 -36.49
C ALA A 55 17.02 22.75 -36.89
N THR A 56 16.95 22.12 -38.06
CA THR A 56 15.82 21.26 -38.43
C THR A 56 15.78 20.10 -37.44
N VAL A 57 14.85 20.13 -36.48
CA VAL A 57 14.54 18.94 -35.67
C VAL A 57 13.55 18.13 -36.47
N SER A 58 14.08 17.15 -37.20
CA SER A 58 13.32 16.04 -37.76
C SER A 58 12.80 15.19 -36.60
N ALA A 59 11.50 15.26 -36.32
CA ALA A 59 10.83 14.30 -35.46
C ALA A 59 10.61 13.01 -36.27
N SER A 60 11.65 12.19 -36.36
CA SER A 60 11.50 10.79 -36.75
C SER A 60 11.00 10.04 -35.51
N GLN A 61 9.70 9.76 -35.53
CA GLN A 61 9.05 8.86 -34.60
C GLN A 61 9.36 7.44 -35.08
N GLU A 62 10.37 6.82 -34.47
CA GLU A 62 10.59 5.38 -34.56
C GLU A 62 10.46 4.76 -33.18
N ASP A 63 9.76 3.64 -33.20
CA ASP A 63 9.33 2.81 -32.10
C ASP A 63 10.42 2.48 -31.09
N GLN A 64 10.04 2.54 -29.82
CA GLN A 64 10.37 1.51 -28.85
C GLN A 64 9.37 1.61 -27.70
N THR A 65 8.14 1.16 -27.98
CA THR A 65 7.30 0.56 -26.94
C THR A 65 8.07 -0.66 -26.48
N ALA A 66 8.87 -0.50 -25.43
CA ALA A 66 9.30 -1.63 -24.62
C ALA A 66 8.03 -2.24 -24.05
N GLU A 67 7.55 -3.28 -24.72
CA GLU A 67 6.54 -4.20 -24.23
C GLU A 67 7.12 -4.78 -22.95
N LYS A 68 6.75 -4.15 -21.83
CA LYS A 68 7.02 -4.66 -20.50
C LYS A 68 6.30 -5.99 -20.45
N GLU A 69 7.06 -7.08 -20.48
CA GLU A 69 6.54 -8.45 -20.39
C GLU A 69 5.44 -8.47 -19.34
N ALA A 70 4.22 -8.75 -19.79
CA ALA A 70 3.10 -9.00 -18.91
C ALA A 70 3.44 -10.28 -18.13
N ALA A 71 4.06 -10.10 -16.98
CA ALA A 71 3.95 -11.06 -15.89
C ALA A 71 2.46 -11.38 -15.78
N SER A 72 2.07 -12.65 -15.93
CA SER A 72 0.66 -13.01 -15.86
C SER A 72 0.11 -12.57 -14.50
N ASP A 73 -0.76 -11.56 -14.52
CA ASP A 73 -1.41 -11.02 -13.33
C ASP A 73 -2.32 -12.11 -12.74
N ALA A 74 -2.20 -12.35 -11.43
CA ALA A 74 -3.22 -13.10 -10.71
C ALA A 74 -4.36 -12.15 -10.38
N VAL A 75 -5.54 -12.45 -10.91
CA VAL A 75 -6.74 -11.64 -10.71
C VAL A 75 -7.57 -12.26 -9.60
N ASP A 76 -8.14 -11.39 -8.77
CA ASP A 76 -9.12 -11.73 -7.75
C ASP A 76 -10.42 -12.29 -8.39
N ASP A 77 -10.48 -13.60 -8.63
CA ASP A 77 -11.63 -14.31 -9.24
C ASP A 77 -12.32 -15.35 -8.33
N SER A 78 -11.81 -15.54 -7.11
CA SER A 78 -12.26 -16.59 -6.17
C SER A 78 -13.43 -16.13 -5.27
N GLU A 79 -14.16 -17.07 -4.64
CA GLU A 79 -15.26 -16.76 -3.69
C GLU A 79 -14.84 -16.69 -2.20
N GLY A 80 -13.60 -17.08 -1.85
CA GLY A 80 -13.08 -17.04 -0.45
C GLY A 80 -12.65 -15.65 0.06
N ASP A 81 -11.90 -15.57 1.16
CA ASP A 81 -11.37 -14.28 1.69
C ASP A 81 -9.96 -13.94 1.17
N THR A 82 -9.33 -14.87 0.45
CA THR A 82 -7.95 -14.76 -0.03
C THR A 82 -7.80 -15.30 -1.45
N PHE A 83 -6.72 -14.89 -2.12
CA PHE A 83 -6.28 -15.49 -3.39
C PHE A 83 -4.74 -15.55 -3.44
N THR A 84 -4.20 -16.56 -4.12
CA THR A 84 -2.77 -16.82 -4.18
C THR A 84 -2.15 -16.24 -5.45
N VAL A 85 -0.95 -15.68 -5.31
CA VAL A 85 -0.17 -15.06 -6.37
C VAL A 85 1.26 -15.57 -6.28
N ASP A 86 1.89 -15.88 -7.39
CA ASP A 86 3.32 -16.20 -7.40
C ASP A 86 4.13 -14.97 -6.92
N LEU A 87 5.19 -15.21 -6.16
CA LEU A 87 5.94 -14.16 -5.45
C LEU A 87 6.46 -13.03 -6.36
N ASP A 88 6.78 -13.36 -7.61
CA ASP A 88 7.31 -12.42 -8.63
C ASP A 88 6.22 -11.84 -9.55
N LYS A 89 4.94 -12.12 -9.29
CA LYS A 89 3.80 -11.63 -10.08
C LYS A 89 3.08 -10.48 -9.41
N THR A 90 2.02 -10.02 -10.05
CA THR A 90 1.21 -8.91 -9.59
C THR A 90 -0.17 -9.42 -9.20
N ALA A 91 -0.58 -9.05 -7.99
CA ALA A 91 -1.97 -9.22 -7.52
C ALA A 91 -2.81 -8.08 -8.10
N THR A 92 -3.97 -8.40 -8.66
CA THR A 92 -4.93 -7.40 -9.15
C THR A 92 -6.30 -7.65 -8.51
N TRP A 93 -6.80 -6.65 -7.76
CA TRP A 93 -8.13 -6.66 -7.18
C TRP A 93 -9.17 -6.19 -8.20
N ASN A 94 -10.44 -6.60 -8.01
CA ASN A 94 -11.52 -6.31 -8.97
C ASN A 94 -11.79 -4.82 -9.23
N ASN A 95 -11.36 -3.94 -8.33
CA ASN A 95 -11.50 -2.49 -8.50
C ASN A 95 -10.31 -1.84 -9.21
N GLY A 96 -9.33 -2.62 -9.68
CA GLY A 96 -8.16 -2.16 -10.41
C GLY A 96 -6.96 -1.80 -9.56
N VAL A 97 -7.03 -1.91 -8.22
CA VAL A 97 -5.81 -1.82 -7.40
C VAL A 97 -4.89 -2.98 -7.75
N LYS A 98 -3.58 -2.73 -7.81
CA LYS A 98 -2.55 -3.73 -8.04
C LYS A 98 -1.46 -3.67 -6.99
N ALA A 99 -0.88 -4.82 -6.65
CA ALA A 99 0.29 -4.92 -5.79
C ALA A 99 1.32 -5.88 -6.38
N HIS A 100 2.59 -5.56 -6.23
CA HIS A 100 3.70 -6.39 -6.66
C HIS A 100 4.83 -6.35 -5.62
N LEU A 101 5.47 -7.50 -5.43
CA LEU A 101 6.64 -7.65 -4.57
C LEU A 101 7.89 -7.87 -5.41
N GLY A 102 8.97 -7.17 -5.07
CA GLY A 102 10.22 -7.26 -5.82
C GLY A 102 11.45 -6.96 -4.98
N SER A 103 12.60 -6.86 -5.64
CA SER A 103 13.86 -6.44 -5.01
C SER A 103 14.24 -7.23 -3.75
N PHE A 104 13.97 -8.54 -3.76
CA PHE A 104 14.19 -9.40 -2.60
C PHE A 104 15.66 -9.42 -2.17
N GLY A 105 15.90 -9.24 -0.87
CA GLY A 105 17.22 -9.27 -0.25
C GLY A 105 17.20 -9.90 1.13
N ARG A 106 18.36 -10.34 1.62
CA ARG A 106 18.50 -10.87 2.97
C ARG A 106 19.41 -9.99 3.80
N GLY A 107 19.16 -9.95 5.10
CA GLY A 107 20.00 -9.21 6.02
C GLY A 107 19.80 -9.61 7.47
N THR A 108 20.37 -8.79 8.35
CA THR A 108 20.14 -8.83 9.81
C THR A 108 19.70 -7.44 10.24
N SER A 109 18.64 -7.34 11.02
CA SER A 109 18.11 -6.06 11.49
C SER A 109 19.08 -5.37 12.45
N GLY A 110 19.09 -4.03 12.42
CA GLY A 110 19.98 -3.22 13.25
C GLY A 110 19.73 -3.33 14.75
N GLU A 111 20.60 -2.70 15.54
CA GLU A 111 20.47 -2.67 17.00
C GLU A 111 19.21 -1.91 17.46
N TYR A 112 18.82 -0.88 16.71
CA TYR A 112 17.64 -0.05 17.00
C TYR A 112 16.38 -0.50 16.26
N ALA A 113 16.45 -1.61 15.52
CA ALA A 113 15.32 -2.16 14.82
C ALA A 113 14.34 -2.87 15.78
N SER A 114 13.09 -3.02 15.34
CA SER A 114 12.09 -3.86 15.98
C SER A 114 11.62 -4.94 15.01
N PRO A 115 11.92 -6.24 15.26
CA PRO A 115 12.85 -6.76 16.27
C PRO A 115 14.32 -6.58 15.88
N SER A 116 15.22 -6.37 16.85
CA SER A 116 16.66 -6.19 16.61
C SER A 116 17.44 -7.50 16.46
N GLY A 117 18.50 -7.47 15.67
CA GLY A 117 19.42 -8.61 15.48
C GLY A 117 18.80 -9.85 14.83
N LYS A 118 17.64 -9.73 14.18
CA LYS A 118 16.93 -10.84 13.52
C LYS A 118 17.32 -10.94 12.05
N ALA A 119 17.45 -12.17 11.56
CA ALA A 119 17.56 -12.40 10.13
C ALA A 119 16.23 -12.03 9.45
N TYR A 120 16.32 -11.37 8.31
CA TYR A 120 15.14 -10.92 7.56
C TYR A 120 15.25 -11.22 6.06
N LEU A 121 14.08 -11.20 5.41
CA LEU A 121 13.90 -11.02 3.98
C LEU A 121 13.32 -9.63 3.75
N SER A 122 14.06 -8.76 3.05
CA SER A 122 13.60 -7.45 2.61
C SER A 122 13.08 -7.50 1.19
N PHE A 123 12.17 -6.61 0.85
CA PHE A 123 11.57 -6.51 -0.46
C PHE A 123 10.98 -5.12 -0.68
N SER A 124 10.77 -4.76 -1.93
CA SER A 124 9.97 -3.60 -2.32
C SER A 124 8.51 -4.00 -2.45
N VAL A 125 7.62 -3.21 -1.88
CA VAL A 125 6.18 -3.29 -2.13
C VAL A 125 5.81 -2.16 -3.08
N THR A 126 5.29 -2.50 -4.25
CA THR A 126 4.77 -1.52 -5.22
C THR A 126 3.27 -1.67 -5.29
N VAL A 127 2.55 -0.57 -5.07
CA VAL A 127 1.09 -0.51 -5.20
C VAL A 127 0.74 0.48 -6.31
N GLU A 128 -0.22 0.11 -7.15
CA GLU A 128 -0.81 0.97 -8.17
C GLU A 128 -2.30 1.11 -7.90
N ASN A 129 -2.79 2.36 -7.88
CA ASN A 129 -4.21 2.64 -7.71
C ASN A 129 -4.91 2.75 -9.06
N GLY A 130 -5.33 1.62 -9.64
CA GLY A 130 -6.20 1.63 -10.83
C GLY A 130 -7.68 1.89 -10.54
N SER A 131 -8.05 2.12 -9.27
CA SER A 131 -9.43 2.44 -8.90
C SER A 131 -9.81 3.89 -9.22
N LYS A 132 -11.09 4.22 -9.06
CA LYS A 132 -11.62 5.59 -9.27
C LYS A 132 -11.48 6.49 -8.02
N SER A 133 -11.22 5.90 -6.85
CA SER A 133 -11.12 6.61 -5.57
C SER A 133 -9.65 6.77 -5.16
N ALA A 134 -9.37 7.68 -4.23
CA ALA A 134 -8.05 7.72 -3.61
C ALA A 134 -7.85 6.46 -2.75
N LEU A 135 -6.67 5.85 -2.84
CA LEU A 135 -6.26 4.72 -2.00
C LEU A 135 -5.41 5.25 -0.85
N ASP A 136 -5.82 4.98 0.39
CA ASP A 136 -5.05 5.32 1.58
C ASP A 136 -4.01 4.23 1.85
N LEU A 137 -2.72 4.55 1.69
CA LEU A 137 -1.63 3.60 1.90
C LEU A 137 -1.40 3.32 3.39
N SER A 138 -1.78 4.23 4.29
CA SER A 138 -1.65 4.04 5.74
C SER A 138 -2.51 2.89 6.26
N MET A 139 -3.52 2.51 5.47
CA MET A 139 -4.48 1.46 5.81
C MET A 139 -4.16 0.12 5.13
N ILE A 140 -3.11 0.04 4.30
CA ILE A 140 -2.68 -1.26 3.74
C ILE A 140 -2.13 -2.14 4.86
N SER A 141 -2.66 -3.35 4.96
CA SER A 141 -2.07 -4.38 5.80
C SER A 141 -1.02 -5.15 5.03
N LEU A 142 0.17 -5.25 5.62
CA LEU A 142 1.22 -6.19 5.23
C LEU A 142 1.36 -7.20 6.37
N SER A 143 1.37 -8.48 6.05
CA SER A 143 1.60 -9.54 7.03
C SER A 143 2.67 -10.51 6.55
N CYS A 144 3.52 -10.91 7.49
CA CYS A 144 4.66 -11.79 7.28
C CYS A 144 4.27 -13.27 7.53
N PRO A 145 5.02 -14.24 6.98
CA PRO A 145 4.64 -15.64 7.02
C PRO A 145 4.60 -16.22 8.44
N GLU A 146 3.70 -17.17 8.69
CA GLU A 146 3.69 -18.03 9.90
C GLU A 146 3.80 -17.29 11.25
N GLY A 147 3.22 -16.09 11.35
CA GLY A 147 3.29 -15.28 12.57
C GLY A 147 4.65 -14.61 12.81
N ALA A 148 5.52 -14.59 11.80
CA ALA A 148 6.72 -13.77 11.80
C ALA A 148 6.35 -12.28 11.89
N GLU A 149 7.25 -11.51 12.51
CA GLU A 149 7.08 -10.07 12.68
C GLU A 149 7.61 -9.31 11.46
N GLU A 150 6.96 -8.20 11.12
CA GLU A 150 7.57 -7.18 10.27
C GLU A 150 8.75 -6.54 11.01
N VAL A 151 9.82 -6.23 10.27
CA VAL A 151 10.99 -5.54 10.80
C VAL A 151 10.85 -4.05 10.51
N PHE A 152 10.81 -3.25 11.57
CA PHE A 152 10.88 -1.80 11.51
C PHE A 152 12.30 -1.34 11.83
N ASP A 153 12.96 -0.67 10.88
CA ASP A 153 14.35 -0.23 10.97
C ASP A 153 14.54 1.00 10.06
N THR A 154 14.40 2.19 10.65
CA THR A 154 14.50 3.46 9.92
C THR A 154 15.88 3.67 9.29
N ASP A 155 16.95 3.17 9.91
CA ASP A 155 18.30 3.28 9.34
C ASP A 155 18.45 2.43 8.07
N ALA A 156 17.71 1.31 7.98
CA ALA A 156 17.62 0.46 6.79
C ALA A 156 16.49 0.88 5.82
N GLY A 157 15.68 1.87 6.18
CA GLY A 157 14.51 2.37 5.43
C GLY A 157 13.31 1.43 5.47
N PHE A 158 13.15 0.63 6.53
CA PHE A 158 11.96 -0.19 6.78
C PHE A 158 11.02 0.57 7.73
N ASP A 159 10.37 1.60 7.21
CA ASP A 159 9.51 2.52 7.99
C ASP A 159 8.04 2.08 8.04
N GLY A 160 7.73 0.92 7.46
CA GLY A 160 6.36 0.44 7.26
C GLY A 160 5.68 1.05 6.04
N ALA A 161 4.37 0.84 5.92
CA ALA A 161 3.57 1.41 4.84
C ALA A 161 3.54 2.96 4.93
N PRO A 162 3.66 3.68 3.81
CA PRO A 162 3.63 5.15 3.81
C PRO A 162 2.30 5.72 4.32
N ASP A 163 2.37 6.74 5.18
CA ASP A 163 1.20 7.51 5.61
C ASP A 163 0.81 8.56 4.55
N THR A 164 0.22 8.10 3.45
CA THR A 164 -0.17 8.96 2.32
C THR A 164 -1.29 8.35 1.47
N HIS A 165 -1.81 9.13 0.53
CA HIS A 165 -2.85 8.70 -0.40
C HIS A 165 -2.31 8.61 -1.83
N LEU A 166 -2.65 7.54 -2.55
CA LEU A 166 -2.46 7.44 -4.00
C LEU A 166 -3.72 7.85 -4.73
N LEU A 167 -3.63 8.84 -5.62
CA LEU A 167 -4.70 9.16 -6.55
C LEU A 167 -4.83 8.09 -7.65
N SER A 168 -5.98 8.09 -8.35
CA SER A 168 -6.21 7.20 -9.49
C SER A 168 -5.09 7.30 -10.54
N GLY A 169 -4.61 6.16 -11.01
CA GLY A 169 -3.51 6.00 -11.97
C GLY A 169 -2.11 6.32 -11.39
N LYS A 170 -1.99 6.50 -10.07
CA LYS A 170 -0.69 6.71 -9.41
C LYS A 170 -0.19 5.42 -8.76
N SER A 171 1.12 5.33 -8.63
CA SER A 171 1.81 4.24 -7.96
C SER A 171 2.71 4.77 -6.84
N GLY A 172 2.83 3.99 -5.78
CA GLY A 172 3.77 4.20 -4.68
C GLY A 172 4.63 2.95 -4.48
N THR A 173 5.86 3.13 -4.01
CA THR A 173 6.76 2.01 -3.67
C THR A 173 7.50 2.32 -2.38
N TRP A 174 7.58 1.33 -1.49
CA TRP A 174 8.35 1.41 -0.25
C TRP A 174 9.08 0.09 0.02
N LYS A 175 10.02 0.11 0.97
CA LYS A 175 10.73 -1.09 1.42
C LYS A 175 10.06 -1.64 2.67
N ALA A 176 9.94 -2.95 2.71
CA ALA A 176 9.50 -3.69 3.88
C ALA A 176 10.48 -4.85 4.14
N ALA A 177 10.39 -5.41 5.34
CA ALA A 177 11.13 -6.61 5.67
C ALA A 177 10.35 -7.47 6.66
N CYS A 178 10.42 -8.78 6.48
CA CYS A 178 9.85 -9.76 7.39
C CYS A 178 10.97 -10.53 8.08
N VAL A 179 10.82 -10.83 9.38
CA VAL A 179 11.68 -11.81 10.04
C VAL A 179 11.61 -13.11 9.24
N PHE A 180 12.78 -13.59 8.80
CA PHE A 180 12.86 -14.71 7.88
C PHE A 180 14.13 -15.52 8.16
N PRO A 181 14.01 -16.82 8.51
CA PRO A 181 15.17 -17.65 8.81
C PRO A 181 16.16 -17.70 7.64
N LYS A 182 17.46 -17.67 7.95
CA LYS A 182 18.54 -17.73 6.93
C LYS A 182 18.45 -18.97 6.03
N THR A 183 17.86 -20.05 6.53
CA THR A 183 17.72 -21.33 5.82
C THR A 183 16.39 -21.49 5.10
N ALA A 184 15.39 -20.64 5.39
CA ALA A 184 14.10 -20.68 4.73
C ALA A 184 14.27 -20.24 3.27
N LYS A 185 13.58 -20.93 2.35
CA LYS A 185 13.66 -20.68 0.90
C LYS A 185 12.31 -20.38 0.28
N ASP A 186 11.23 -20.67 0.99
CA ASP A 186 9.88 -20.42 0.54
C ASP A 186 9.32 -19.26 1.35
N ALA A 187 8.89 -18.21 0.67
CA ALA A 187 8.29 -17.05 1.28
C ALA A 187 6.78 -17.08 1.07
N GLN A 188 6.04 -16.58 2.05
CA GLN A 188 4.64 -16.23 1.93
C GLN A 188 4.47 -14.82 2.53
N ILE A 189 3.98 -13.87 1.74
CA ILE A 189 3.76 -12.49 2.17
C ILE A 189 2.34 -12.11 1.81
N GLU A 190 1.63 -11.53 2.76
CA GLU A 190 0.22 -11.19 2.61
C GLU A 190 0.07 -9.68 2.49
N ILE A 191 -0.72 -9.24 1.50
CA ILE A 191 -1.10 -7.85 1.33
C ILE A 191 -2.62 -7.75 1.25
N THR A 192 -3.18 -6.87 2.07
CA THR A 192 -4.60 -6.53 2.04
C THR A 192 -4.72 -5.01 1.94
N PRO A 193 -5.10 -4.47 0.78
CA PRO A 193 -5.50 -3.08 0.70
C PRO A 193 -6.70 -2.83 1.62
N ALA A 194 -6.85 -1.63 2.18
CA ALA A 194 -8.06 -1.30 2.94
C ALA A 194 -8.98 -0.40 2.14
N ASP A 195 -10.28 -0.66 2.25
CA ASP A 195 -11.30 0.08 1.53
C ASP A 195 -11.80 1.26 2.37
N THR A 196 -11.56 2.47 1.87
CA THR A 196 -12.11 3.70 2.43
C THR A 196 -13.56 3.95 1.99
N SER A 197 -14.07 3.23 0.98
CA SER A 197 -15.41 3.37 0.42
C SER A 197 -16.49 2.54 1.12
N GLY A 198 -16.11 1.72 2.11
CA GLY A 198 -17.06 0.97 2.95
C GLY A 198 -17.75 -0.20 2.27
N SER A 199 -17.27 -0.64 1.10
CA SER A 199 -17.76 -1.84 0.41
C SER A 199 -17.18 -3.12 1.02
N GLY A 200 -16.03 -3.03 1.69
CA GLY A 200 -15.58 -4.03 2.67
C GLY A 200 -14.99 -5.33 2.12
N TRP A 201 -14.44 -5.35 0.91
CA TRP A 201 -14.04 -6.63 0.29
C TRP A 201 -12.65 -6.67 -0.34
N TYR A 202 -11.67 -5.86 0.09
CA TYR A 202 -10.30 -6.22 -0.32
C TYR A 202 -9.91 -7.54 0.34
N ARG A 203 -9.81 -8.55 -0.50
CA ARG A 203 -9.34 -9.88 -0.14
C ARG A 203 -7.84 -9.84 0.07
N THR A 204 -7.32 -10.73 0.88
CA THR A 204 -5.87 -10.83 1.08
C THR A 204 -5.23 -11.52 -0.12
N ALA A 205 -4.29 -10.83 -0.77
CA ALA A 205 -3.41 -11.45 -1.73
C ALA A 205 -2.27 -12.16 -0.99
N ILE A 206 -2.10 -13.46 -1.23
CA ILE A 206 -1.04 -14.28 -0.66
C ILE A 206 0.03 -14.48 -1.73
N PHE A 207 1.12 -13.72 -1.64
CA PHE A 207 2.29 -13.86 -2.51
C PHE A 207 3.17 -15.00 -2.01
N THR A 208 3.41 -16.03 -2.82
CA THR A 208 4.20 -17.19 -2.40
C THR A 208 5.20 -17.66 -3.46
N GLY A 209 6.36 -18.11 -3.03
CA GLY A 209 7.38 -18.63 -3.93
C GLY A 209 8.79 -18.63 -3.36
N GLN A 210 9.72 -19.08 -4.19
CA GLN A 210 11.11 -19.29 -3.78
C GLN A 210 11.92 -17.99 -3.74
N VAL A 211 12.70 -17.80 -2.67
CA VAL A 211 13.65 -16.71 -2.48
C VAL A 211 15.08 -17.24 -2.34
N ARG A 212 16.02 -16.57 -2.99
CA ARG A 212 17.44 -16.94 -2.97
C ARG A 212 18.15 -16.52 -1.69
#